data_AF-A0A916SQ58-F1
#
_entry.id   AF-A0A916SQ58-F1
#
_cell.length_a   1.000
_cell.length_b   1.000
_cell.length_c   1.000
_cell.angle_alpha   90.00
_cell.angle_beta   90.00
_cell.angle_gamma   90.00
#
_symmetry.space_group_name_H-M   'P 1'
#
loop_
_entity.id
_entity.type
_entity.pdbx_description
1 polymer ?
#
loop_
_entity_poly.entity_id
_entity_poly.type
_entity_poly.pdbx_seq_one_letter_code
_entity_poly.pdbx_strand_id
1 'polypeptide(L)'
;MDAYRALMSPSSRYRDLSRYHKDRTDRAREELLVEIGSAMICADLGIVPELEPRPDHASYVASWLTVLEGDKRAIFQAAAHAQRAVAYLHDLQPQADTDREAA
;
A
#
# COMPACT_ATOMS: atom_id res chain seq x y z
N MET A 1 -8.26 -12.40 12.83
CA MET A 1 -7.42 -11.37 13.50
C MET A 1 -5.94 -11.75 13.55
N ASP A 2 -5.56 -12.98 13.90
CA ASP A 2 -4.13 -13.32 14.11
C ASP A 2 -3.26 -13.39 12.84
N ALA A 3 -3.84 -13.76 11.69
CA ALA A 3 -3.10 -13.85 10.43
C ALA A 3 -2.65 -12.49 9.87
N TYR A 4 -3.45 -11.43 10.04
CA TYR A 4 -3.10 -10.08 9.58
C TYR A 4 -2.01 -9.46 10.45
N ARG A 5 -2.07 -9.63 11.78
CA ARG A 5 -1.02 -9.15 12.70
C ARG A 5 0.33 -9.82 12.46
N ALA A 6 0.37 -11.13 12.24
CA ALA A 6 1.61 -11.86 11.97
C ALA A 6 2.30 -11.39 10.69
N LEU A 7 1.53 -10.98 9.68
CA LEU A 7 2.05 -10.55 8.39
C LEU A 7 2.33 -9.04 8.32
N MET A 8 1.76 -8.27 9.25
CA MET A 8 2.10 -6.87 9.52
C MET A 8 3.20 -6.72 10.59
N SER A 9 3.76 -7.83 11.07
CA SER A 9 4.97 -7.87 11.88
C SER A 9 6.15 -7.19 11.16
N PRO A 10 7.07 -6.52 11.87
CA PRO A 10 8.31 -5.96 11.30
C PRO A 10 9.15 -6.95 10.48
N SER A 11 8.95 -8.26 10.67
CA SER A 11 9.67 -9.34 9.99
C SER A 11 9.09 -9.75 8.62
N SER A 12 7.97 -9.16 8.18
CA SER A 12 7.44 -9.39 6.83
C SER A 12 8.30 -8.68 5.79
N ARG A 13 8.54 -9.32 4.62
CA ARG A 13 9.43 -8.78 3.56
C ARG A 13 9.09 -7.34 3.15
N TYR A 14 7.81 -6.98 3.15
CA TYR A 14 7.31 -5.63 2.81
C TYR A 14 7.10 -4.72 4.04
N ARG A 15 7.64 -5.10 5.19
CA ARG A 15 7.63 -4.33 6.45
C ARG A 15 9.05 -4.17 7.02
N ASP A 16 10.01 -4.95 6.52
CA ASP A 16 11.43 -4.79 6.81
C ASP A 16 12.01 -3.61 6.00
N LEU A 17 11.93 -2.42 6.58
CA LEU A 17 12.47 -1.20 6.00
C LEU A 17 13.98 -1.06 6.24
N SER A 18 14.68 -2.05 6.79
CA SER A 18 16.12 -1.95 7.10
C SER A 18 17.00 -1.71 5.87
N ARG A 19 16.49 -2.07 4.68
CA ARG A 19 17.13 -1.86 3.38
C ARG A 19 16.57 -0.68 2.59
N TYR A 20 15.48 -0.06 3.04
CA TYR A 20 14.80 1.03 2.34
C TYR A 20 15.74 2.18 1.95
N HIS A 21 16.62 2.59 2.87
CA HIS A 21 17.60 3.66 2.62
C HIS A 21 18.89 3.18 1.92
N LYS A 22 19.09 1.87 1.81
CA LYS A 22 20.35 1.26 1.32
C LYS A 22 20.24 0.81 -0.13
N ASP A 23 19.04 0.47 -0.58
CA ASP A 23 18.81 -0.17 -1.88
C ASP A 23 17.64 0.49 -2.61
N ARG A 24 17.92 1.04 -3.80
CA ARG A 24 16.90 1.73 -4.62
C ARG A 24 15.82 0.77 -5.14
N THR A 25 16.15 -0.48 -5.39
CA THR A 25 15.19 -1.48 -5.86
C THR A 25 14.25 -1.90 -4.74
N ASP A 26 14.78 -2.08 -3.52
CA ASP A 26 13.92 -2.36 -2.37
C ASP A 26 13.04 -1.15 -2.03
N ARG A 27 13.59 0.07 -2.08
CA ARG A 27 12.79 1.30 -1.96
C ARG A 27 11.66 1.36 -2.99
N ALA A 28 11.96 1.08 -4.25
CA ALA A 28 10.98 1.09 -5.33
C ALA A 28 9.87 0.03 -5.16
N ARG A 29 10.20 -1.14 -4.61
CA ARG A 29 9.19 -2.17 -4.28
C ARG A 29 8.24 -1.71 -3.18
N GLU A 30 8.76 -1.02 -2.16
CA GLU A 30 7.94 -0.45 -1.08
C GLU A 30 7.08 0.70 -1.59
N GLU A 31 7.65 1.62 -2.36
CA GLU A 31 6.92 2.73 -2.98
C GLU A 31 5.78 2.23 -3.87
N LEU A 32 6.00 1.17 -4.66
CA LEU A 32 4.96 0.56 -5.50
C LEU A 32 3.78 0.01 -4.67
N LEU A 33 4.07 -0.67 -3.54
CA LEU A 33 3.04 -1.15 -2.62
C LEU A 33 2.27 0.03 -2.01
N VAL A 34 2.99 1.04 -1.53
CA VAL A 34 2.41 2.22 -0.88
C VAL A 34 1.49 2.98 -1.83
N GLU A 35 1.91 3.17 -3.09
CA GLU A 35 1.10 3.87 -4.08
C GLU A 35 -0.19 3.11 -4.40
N ILE A 36 -0.12 1.79 -4.57
CA ILE A 36 -1.32 0.96 -4.79
C ILE A 36 -2.26 1.03 -3.58
N GLY A 37 -1.72 0.96 -2.36
CA GLY A 37 -2.52 1.06 -1.14
C GLY A 37 -3.16 2.45 -0.97
N SER A 38 -2.41 3.51 -1.28
CA SER A 38 -2.91 4.89 -1.31
C SER A 38 -4.08 5.01 -2.28
N ALA A 39 -3.93 4.49 -3.51
CA ALA A 39 -4.98 4.50 -4.52
C ALA A 39 -6.25 3.75 -4.07
N MET A 40 -6.10 2.58 -3.42
CA MET A 40 -7.23 1.83 -2.85
C MET A 40 -7.97 2.63 -1.79
N ILE A 41 -7.25 3.23 -0.83
CA ILE A 41 -7.87 4.04 0.24
C ILE A 41 -8.54 5.29 -0.33
N CYS A 42 -7.90 5.97 -1.28
CA CYS A 42 -8.49 7.13 -1.94
C CYS A 42 -9.81 6.75 -2.63
N ALA A 43 -9.84 5.61 -3.33
CA ALA A 43 -11.06 5.10 -3.94
C ALA A 43 -12.15 4.81 -2.88
N ASP A 44 -11.80 4.16 -1.77
CA ASP A 44 -12.74 3.83 -0.69
C ASP A 44 -13.31 5.10 -0.01
N LEU A 45 -12.50 6.14 0.14
CA LEU A 45 -12.88 7.40 0.77
C LEU A 45 -13.51 8.42 -0.19
N GLY A 46 -13.62 8.09 -1.49
CA GLY A 46 -14.10 9.04 -2.51
C GLY A 46 -13.17 10.23 -2.72
N ILE A 47 -11.89 10.09 -2.38
CA ILE A 47 -10.85 11.11 -2.60
C ILE A 47 -10.38 10.99 -4.05
N VAL A 48 -10.66 12.00 -4.85
CA VAL A 48 -10.15 12.09 -6.22
C VAL A 48 -8.75 12.70 -6.19
N PRO A 49 -7.70 12.01 -6.68
CA PRO A 49 -6.37 12.59 -6.79
C PRO A 49 -6.41 13.83 -7.69
N GLU A 50 -5.57 14.81 -7.39
CA GLU A 50 -5.37 15.95 -8.31
C GLU A 50 -4.96 15.42 -9.70
N LEU A 51 -5.62 15.91 -10.75
CA LEU A 51 -5.35 15.49 -12.13
C LEU A 51 -3.99 15.95 -12.64
N GLU A 52 -3.38 16.93 -11.99
CA GLU A 52 -2.06 17.45 -12.34
C GLU A 52 -0.97 16.69 -11.56
N PRO A 53 -0.09 15.94 -12.23
CA PRO A 53 1.00 15.23 -11.56
C PRO A 53 1.96 16.24 -10.96
N ARG A 54 2.30 16.07 -9.68
CA ARG A 54 3.33 16.91 -9.06
C ARG A 54 4.68 16.63 -9.74
N PRO A 55 5.54 17.63 -9.97
CA PRO A 55 6.81 17.45 -10.69
C PRO A 55 7.76 16.40 -10.10
N ASP A 56 7.66 16.15 -8.79
CA ASP A 56 8.44 15.15 -8.06
C ASP A 56 7.85 13.73 -8.15
N HIS A 57 6.59 13.57 -8.57
CA HIS A 57 5.93 12.27 -8.76
C HIS A 57 6.58 11.44 -9.88
N ALA A 58 7.16 12.07 -10.91
CA ALA A 58 7.76 11.33 -12.02
C ALA A 58 9.04 10.55 -11.64
N SER A 59 9.71 10.94 -10.55
CA SER A 59 11.04 10.44 -10.21
C SER A 59 11.09 8.98 -9.76
N TYR A 60 9.99 8.45 -9.19
CA TYR A 60 9.89 7.05 -8.74
C TYR A 60 9.34 6.09 -9.82
N VAL A 61 8.64 6.62 -10.84
CA VAL A 61 8.04 5.81 -11.92
C VAL A 61 9.11 5.01 -12.67
N ALA A 62 10.25 5.64 -12.98
CA ALA A 62 11.36 4.96 -13.65
C ALA A 62 11.93 3.79 -12.83
N SER A 63 11.98 3.93 -11.50
CA SER A 63 12.45 2.84 -10.63
C SER A 63 11.43 1.71 -10.50
N TRP A 64 10.12 2.00 -10.58
CA TRP A 64 9.10 0.96 -10.63
C TRP A 64 9.16 0.17 -11.93
N LEU A 65 9.37 0.83 -13.07
CA LEU A 65 9.53 0.15 -14.36
C LEU A 65 10.67 -0.87 -14.31
N THR A 66 11.82 -0.51 -13.72
CA THR A 66 12.94 -1.45 -13.55
C THR A 66 12.56 -2.67 -12.72
N VAL A 67 11.80 -2.48 -11.63
CA VAL A 67 11.30 -3.59 -10.79
C VAL A 67 10.34 -4.49 -11.57
N LEU A 68 9.41 -3.89 -12.31
CA LEU A 68 8.36 -4.60 -13.05
C LEU A 68 8.90 -5.36 -14.26
N GLU A 69 9.93 -4.81 -14.93
CA GLU A 69 10.65 -5.49 -16.01
C GLU A 69 11.41 -6.71 -15.48
N GLY A 70 12.05 -6.57 -14.31
CA GLY A 70 12.81 -7.65 -13.67
C GLY A 70 11.95 -8.74 -13.04
N ASP A 71 10.73 -8.40 -12.58
CA ASP A 71 9.79 -9.34 -11.98
C ASP A 71 8.33 -9.00 -12.33
N LYS A 72 7.76 -9.73 -13.29
CA LYS A 72 6.36 -9.57 -13.71
C LYS A 72 5.36 -9.89 -12.58
N ARG A 73 5.77 -10.61 -11.54
CA ARG A 73 4.92 -10.89 -10.36
C ARG A 73 4.99 -9.78 -9.32
N ALA A 74 5.90 -8.81 -9.45
CA ALA A 74 6.07 -7.74 -8.47
C ALA A 74 4.78 -6.93 -8.30
N ILE A 75 4.05 -6.66 -9.37
CA ILE A 75 2.77 -5.93 -9.30
C ILE A 75 1.70 -6.70 -8.50
N PHE A 76 1.58 -8.01 -8.71
CA PHE A 76 0.62 -8.84 -7.99
C PHE A 76 0.99 -9.01 -6.52
N GLN A 77 2.28 -9.15 -6.22
CA GLN A 77 2.78 -9.18 -4.85
C GLN A 77 2.49 -7.85 -4.15
N ALA A 78 2.87 -6.72 -4.75
CA ALA A 78 2.60 -5.39 -4.22
C ALA A 78 1.11 -5.17 -3.96
N ALA A 79 0.24 -5.50 -4.93
CA ALA A 79 -1.21 -5.39 -4.78
C ALA A 79 -1.76 -6.28 -3.65
N ALA A 80 -1.31 -7.54 -3.54
CA ALA A 80 -1.74 -8.42 -2.47
C ALA A 80 -1.31 -7.92 -1.09
N HIS A 81 -0.12 -7.31 -0.98
CA HIS A 81 0.34 -6.67 0.25
C HIS A 81 -0.43 -5.39 0.57
N ALA A 82 -0.65 -4.53 -0.43
CA ALA A 82 -1.45 -3.32 -0.31
C ALA A 82 -2.87 -3.62 0.18
N GLN A 83 -3.56 -4.60 -0.43
CA GLN A 83 -4.90 -5.02 -0.04
C GLN A 83 -4.98 -5.42 1.44
N ARG A 84 -3.98 -6.15 1.94
CA ARG A 84 -3.92 -6.56 3.34
C ARG A 84 -3.67 -5.38 4.28
N ALA A 85 -2.85 -4.42 3.87
CA ALA A 85 -2.61 -3.19 4.63
C ALA A 85 -3.87 -2.31 4.68
N VAL A 86 -4.56 -2.14 3.55
CA VAL A 86 -5.82 -1.40 3.47
C VAL A 86 -6.90 -2.05 4.34
N ALA A 87 -7.08 -3.37 4.25
CA ALA A 87 -8.02 -4.10 5.10
C ALA A 87 -7.73 -3.91 6.59
N TYR A 88 -6.45 -3.96 6.98
CA TYR A 88 -6.06 -3.68 8.36
C TYR A 88 -6.41 -2.25 8.80
N LEU A 89 -6.21 -1.25 7.93
CA LEU A 89 -6.57 0.14 8.24
C LEU A 89 -8.08 0.34 8.40
N HIS A 90 -8.88 -0.37 7.60
CA HIS A 90 -10.34 -0.40 7.75
C HIS A 90 -10.78 -1.08 9.05
N ASP A 91 -10.17 -2.21 9.41
CA ASP A 91 -10.45 -2.92 10.67
C ASP A 91 -10.14 -2.08 11.92
N LEU A 92 -9.25 -1.09 11.79
CA LEU A 92 -8.94 -0.14 12.87
C LEU A 92 -9.94 1.02 12.99
N GLN A 93 -10.81 1.23 12.00
CA GLN A 93 -11.81 2.29 12.07
C GLN A 93 -12.85 1.95 13.15
N PRO A 94 -13.39 2.97 13.85
CA PRO A 94 -14.53 2.77 14.73
C PRO A 94 -15.67 2.08 13.96
N GLN A 95 -16.21 1.00 14.52
CA GLN A 95 -17.44 0.42 13.98
C GLN A 95 -18.52 1.49 14.14
N ALA A 96 -19.12 1.93 13.04
CA ALA A 96 -20.30 2.78 13.13
C ALA A 96 -21.36 1.97 13.88
N ASP A 97 -21.86 2.49 15.01
CA ASP A 97 -23.02 1.92 15.71
C ASP A 97 -24.24 2.08 14.77
N THR A 98 -24.46 1.13 13.86
CA THR A 98 -25.66 1.07 13.01
C THR A 98 -26.89 0.55 13.76
N ASP A 99 -26.92 0.66 15.10
CA ASP A 99 -27.96 0.10 15.96
C ASP A 99 -28.76 1.15 16.76
N ARG A 100 -28.82 2.41 16.31
CA ARG A 100 -29.72 3.41 16.93
C ARG A 100 -30.53 4.23 15.92
N GLU A 101 -31.30 3.55 15.07
CA GLU A 101 -32.42 4.21 14.37
C GLU A 101 -33.56 3.22 14.01
N ALA A 102 -33.79 2.24 14.89
CA ALA A 102 -34.98 1.42 14.88
C ALA A 102 -35.39 1.07 16.33
N ALA A 103 -35.90 2.06 17.06
CA ALA A 103 -36.64 1.87 18.31
C ALA A 103 -37.73 2.95 18.45
#